data_AF-A0A6A1K098-F1
#
_entry.id   AF-A0A6A1K098-F1
#
_cell.length_a   1.000
_cell.length_b   1.000
_cell.length_c   1.000
_cell.angle_alpha   90.00
_cell.angle_beta   90.00
_cell.angle_gamma   90.00
#
_symmetry.space_group_name_H-M   'P 1'
#
loop_
_entity.id
_entity.type
_entity.pdbx_description
1 polymer ?
#
loop_
_entity_poly.entity_id
_entity_poly.type
_entity_poly.pdbx_seq_one_letter_code
_entity_poly.pdbx_strand_id
1 'polypeptide(L)'
;MKYYKSFILFSLFALAFVSCNTDDLERDIDALKDRVTNVEAQVQQLNDEMNIIRVLLDGNKTITDYSINGDTYTLTLSNGETLTLTPGVTGGNYPSIEIGANGNWFIGGTDTGWRAQAENGEDATITPEFKIAPNPADGDKKYWYVSYDNGSTWKVLENGLAEGINTGSNPISNATVDGDNFKVTFGGKEYLIPIVKGLECAINVPEGVTDDLWLVAGGGASSFTVKVNLAEGDLVRVKAPADWNAKLSEYVAGTTEVTVTVTPPATPSECTIIVEVTHGVNSATDQIKAKTTSDSYWAEYQAGFDIRIGDVVLNKYDNPNATLIQDGETISEEGVFFIARNATVSLSKKSLKNLILIAESKDEYSKVKTANNTPAIEVALLCKGIHLLEGSENLTRAYWFNLGGNEVVKQLYFDRCKIEIPSGKNFSYFSAGVGITDLIIESCYISMSENTGKSLNFLNLYTQAYTNIEIKNNIFYCRDADTYCNFTLMMLTTGNVNGNVSINNNTFINMFNHSDNYYVKVPFEEGWSMKQNLIWYDNGEKGTVRALIGSAVANETIDYKDFINNRVFTPAMTTTLTWRPFNSTPGAGFNNTIETSTATTPFEEGFIDIEGKYTLKPEYQGIGAVIE
;
A
#
# COMPACT_ATOMS: atom_id res chain seq x y z
N MET A 1 15.69 -3.53 -14.93
CA MET A 1 16.76 -2.59 -14.54
C MET A 1 16.19 -1.41 -13.77
N LYS A 2 16.24 -1.45 -12.43
CA LYS A 2 15.97 -0.28 -11.57
C LYS A 2 17.31 0.32 -11.16
N TYR A 3 17.61 1.51 -11.66
CA TYR A 3 18.83 2.25 -11.30
C TYR A 3 18.71 2.75 -9.86
N TYR A 4 19.42 2.12 -8.92
CA TYR A 4 19.63 2.69 -7.58
C TYR A 4 20.63 3.85 -7.68
N LYS A 5 20.13 5.06 -7.91
CA LYS A 5 20.89 6.28 -7.63
C LYS A 5 20.70 6.63 -6.16
N SER A 6 21.63 6.23 -5.30
CA SER A 6 21.61 6.62 -3.89
C SER A 6 22.38 7.93 -3.66
N PHE A 7 21.65 8.96 -3.26
CA PHE A 7 22.06 10.33 -2.96
C PHE A 7 22.80 10.47 -1.61
N ILE A 8 23.76 9.58 -1.28
CA ILE A 8 24.32 9.50 0.08
C ILE A 8 25.52 10.43 0.36
N LEU A 9 26.08 11.16 -0.61
CA LEU A 9 27.42 11.77 -0.42
C LEU A 9 27.55 13.30 -0.47
N PHE A 10 26.47 14.09 -0.42
CA PHE A 10 26.59 15.56 -0.52
C PHE A 10 26.17 16.39 0.69
N SER A 11 25.67 15.81 1.80
CA SER A 11 25.20 16.60 2.95
C SER A 11 26.19 16.76 4.12
N LEU A 12 27.31 16.04 4.14
CA LEU A 12 28.23 16.04 5.29
C LEU A 12 29.53 16.84 5.13
N PHE A 13 29.77 17.49 3.99
CA PHE A 13 31.08 18.13 3.69
C PHE A 13 31.08 19.67 3.68
N ALA A 14 30.06 20.33 4.25
CA ALA A 14 29.95 21.80 4.20
C ALA A 14 30.64 22.57 5.34
N LEU A 15 31.32 21.91 6.29
CA LEU A 15 31.88 22.60 7.47
C LEU A 15 33.29 22.11 7.86
N ALA A 16 34.30 22.33 7.00
CA ALA A 16 35.70 22.47 7.43
C ALA A 16 36.61 22.88 6.23
N PHE A 17 36.63 24.17 5.87
CA PHE A 17 37.70 24.69 5.01
C PHE A 17 38.29 25.96 5.60
N VAL A 18 39.29 25.79 6.46
CA VAL A 18 40.37 26.78 6.68
C VAL A 18 41.70 26.02 6.80
N SER A 19 42.53 26.10 5.73
CA SER A 19 43.97 25.75 5.55
C SER A 19 44.50 24.44 6.17
N CYS A 20 45.14 23.49 5.47
CA CYS A 20 46.07 23.50 4.33
C CYS A 20 45.94 22.17 3.55
N ASN A 21 46.35 22.18 2.26
CA ASN A 21 46.32 21.08 1.29
C ASN A 21 44.95 20.63 0.77
N THR A 22 44.37 21.44 -0.12
CA THR A 22 43.27 21.03 -1.01
C THR A 22 43.62 19.79 -1.85
N ASP A 23 44.88 19.62 -2.25
CA ASP A 23 45.33 18.52 -3.10
C ASP A 23 45.28 17.15 -2.37
N ASP A 24 45.52 17.13 -1.05
CA ASP A 24 45.41 15.90 -0.25
C ASP A 24 43.93 15.51 -0.03
N LEU A 25 43.04 16.50 0.12
CA LEU A 25 41.60 16.26 0.23
C LEU A 25 40.99 15.79 -1.08
N GLU A 26 41.40 16.36 -2.22
CA GLU A 26 40.96 15.91 -3.55
C GLU A 26 41.41 14.46 -3.81
N ARG A 27 42.67 14.13 -3.48
CA ARG A 27 43.18 12.75 -3.56
C ARG A 27 42.44 11.78 -2.64
N ASP A 28 42.15 12.17 -1.41
CA ASP A 28 41.44 11.31 -0.46
C ASP A 28 39.96 11.13 -0.85
N ILE A 29 39.33 12.16 -1.42
CA ILE A 29 37.98 12.09 -2.00
C ILE A 29 37.95 11.14 -3.20
N ASP A 30 38.92 11.25 -4.11
CA ASP A 30 39.03 10.35 -5.27
C ASP A 30 39.26 8.91 -4.82
N ALA A 31 40.16 8.69 -3.84
CA ALA A 31 40.39 7.37 -3.28
C ALA A 31 39.14 6.78 -2.58
N LEU A 32 38.35 7.62 -1.89
CA LEU A 32 37.07 7.22 -1.29
C LEU A 32 36.04 6.86 -2.37
N LYS A 33 35.95 7.67 -3.43
CA LYS A 33 35.06 7.44 -4.56
C LYS A 33 35.38 6.13 -5.26
N ASP A 34 36.66 5.87 -5.54
CA ASP A 34 37.13 4.62 -6.13
C ASP A 34 36.79 3.41 -5.24
N ARG A 35 36.99 3.54 -3.91
CA ARG A 35 36.61 2.48 -2.96
C ARG A 35 35.11 2.22 -2.94
N VAL A 36 34.28 3.27 -2.99
CA VAL A 36 32.82 3.14 -3.06
C VAL A 36 32.42 2.44 -4.35
N THR A 37 32.93 2.89 -5.49
CA THR A 37 32.67 2.27 -6.79
C THR A 37 33.09 0.79 -6.82
N ASN A 38 34.23 0.44 -6.21
CA ASN A 38 34.68 -0.94 -6.13
C ASN A 38 33.77 -1.81 -5.24
N VAL A 39 33.27 -1.28 -4.11
CA VAL A 39 32.33 -2.00 -3.23
C VAL A 39 30.99 -2.18 -3.91
N GLU A 40 30.48 -1.16 -4.60
CA GLU A 40 29.24 -1.25 -5.38
C GLU A 40 29.37 -2.30 -6.49
N ALA A 41 30.49 -2.30 -7.23
CA ALA A 41 30.78 -3.31 -8.24
C ALA A 41 30.88 -4.73 -7.65
N GLN A 42 31.51 -4.88 -6.48
CA GLN A 42 31.62 -6.17 -5.79
C GLN A 42 30.24 -6.72 -5.38
N VAL A 43 29.38 -5.88 -4.80
CA VAL A 43 28.02 -6.26 -4.41
C VAL A 43 27.19 -6.63 -5.63
N GLN A 44 27.26 -5.82 -6.69
CA GLN A 44 26.54 -6.08 -7.92
C GLN A 44 26.98 -7.41 -8.56
N GLN A 45 28.30 -7.64 -8.63
CA GLN A 45 28.84 -8.88 -9.18
C GLN A 45 28.33 -10.11 -8.43
N LEU A 46 28.33 -10.08 -7.09
CA LEU A 46 27.83 -11.21 -6.31
C LEU A 46 26.36 -11.49 -6.57
N ASN A 47 25.53 -10.44 -6.63
CA ASN A 47 24.10 -10.59 -6.91
C ASN A 47 23.82 -11.09 -8.33
N ASP A 48 24.58 -10.62 -9.32
CA ASP A 48 24.51 -11.11 -10.70
C ASP A 48 24.88 -12.60 -10.77
N GLU A 49 25.92 -13.02 -10.07
CA GLU A 49 26.35 -14.41 -9.98
C GLU A 49 25.30 -15.30 -9.30
N MET A 50 24.64 -14.80 -8.26
CA MET A 50 23.54 -15.52 -7.61
C MET A 50 22.37 -15.77 -8.58
N ASN A 51 22.06 -14.80 -9.44
CA ASN A 51 21.02 -14.98 -10.47
C ASN A 51 21.42 -16.07 -11.49
N ILE A 52 22.69 -16.14 -11.86
CA ILE A 52 23.21 -17.23 -12.70
C ILE A 52 23.14 -18.57 -11.97
N ILE A 53 23.57 -18.64 -10.71
CA ILE A 53 23.52 -19.87 -9.90
C ILE A 53 22.08 -20.36 -9.76
N ARG A 54 21.10 -19.48 -9.54
CA ARG A 54 19.68 -19.84 -9.58
C ARG A 54 19.33 -20.58 -10.86
N VAL A 55 19.66 -20.01 -12.02
CA VAL A 55 19.36 -20.63 -13.32
C VAL A 55 20.02 -22.00 -13.47
N LEU A 56 21.26 -22.16 -12.99
CA LEU A 56 21.98 -23.43 -13.00
C LEU A 56 21.28 -24.50 -12.16
N LEU A 57 20.78 -24.13 -10.99
CA LEU A 57 20.22 -25.07 -10.00
C LEU A 57 18.76 -25.40 -10.24
N ASP A 58 18.00 -24.49 -10.87
CA ASP A 58 16.63 -24.77 -11.29
C ASP A 58 16.61 -25.69 -12.52
N GLY A 59 17.59 -25.53 -13.44
CA GLY A 59 17.73 -26.37 -14.63
C GLY A 59 16.57 -26.29 -15.63
N ASN A 60 15.68 -25.30 -15.47
CA ASN A 60 14.44 -25.16 -16.24
C ASN A 60 14.49 -24.06 -17.33
N LYS A 61 15.64 -23.38 -17.49
CA LYS A 61 15.85 -22.31 -18.48
C LYS A 61 17.05 -22.65 -19.36
N THR A 62 16.99 -22.22 -20.62
CA THR A 62 18.08 -22.33 -21.58
C THR A 62 18.54 -20.93 -22.00
N ILE A 63 19.71 -20.82 -22.63
CA ILE A 63 20.21 -19.57 -23.21
C ILE A 63 19.79 -19.52 -24.67
N THR A 64 19.08 -18.47 -25.07
CA THR A 64 18.62 -18.25 -26.45
C THR A 64 19.62 -17.45 -27.27
N ASP A 65 20.32 -16.53 -26.62
CA ASP A 65 21.37 -15.72 -27.22
C ASP A 65 22.40 -15.29 -26.17
N TYR A 66 23.60 -14.92 -26.63
CA TYR A 66 24.60 -14.32 -25.76
C TYR A 66 25.53 -13.38 -26.52
N SER A 67 26.10 -12.41 -25.78
CA SER A 67 27.19 -11.58 -26.27
C SER A 67 28.32 -11.52 -25.25
N ILE A 68 29.52 -11.25 -25.74
CA ILE A 68 30.74 -11.16 -24.94
C ILE A 68 31.35 -9.78 -25.16
N ASN A 69 31.55 -9.02 -24.08
CA ASN A 69 32.24 -7.74 -24.09
C ASN A 69 33.36 -7.76 -23.05
N GLY A 70 34.61 -7.89 -23.50
CA GLY A 70 35.73 -8.21 -22.62
C GLY A 70 35.51 -9.57 -21.96
N ASP A 71 35.56 -9.60 -20.63
CA ASP A 71 35.31 -10.82 -19.82
C ASP A 71 33.83 -10.95 -19.39
N THR A 72 32.97 -10.01 -19.75
CA THR A 72 31.56 -10.00 -19.37
C THR A 72 30.69 -10.69 -20.42
N TYR A 73 29.93 -11.68 -19.98
CA TYR A 73 28.86 -12.33 -20.72
C TYR A 73 27.53 -11.62 -20.46
N THR A 74 26.78 -11.34 -21.51
CA THR A 74 25.35 -10.99 -21.43
C THR A 74 24.55 -12.12 -22.05
N LEU A 75 23.73 -12.79 -21.24
CA LEU A 75 22.97 -13.99 -21.61
C LEU A 75 21.49 -13.63 -21.70
N THR A 76 20.83 -14.00 -22.80
CA THR A 76 19.38 -13.95 -22.93
C THR A 76 18.83 -15.34 -22.66
N LEU A 77 17.93 -15.47 -21.70
CA LEU A 77 17.31 -16.73 -21.32
C LEU A 77 16.07 -17.01 -22.17
N SER A 78 15.57 -18.24 -22.09
CA SER A 78 14.40 -18.70 -22.83
C SER A 78 13.07 -18.07 -22.40
N ASN A 79 12.99 -17.49 -21.20
CA ASN A 79 11.88 -16.65 -20.73
C ASN A 79 12.05 -15.15 -21.11
N GLY A 80 13.07 -14.80 -21.88
CA GLY A 80 13.37 -13.41 -22.27
C GLY A 80 14.12 -12.58 -21.23
N GLU A 81 14.35 -13.11 -20.02
CA GLU A 81 15.21 -12.47 -19.01
C GLU A 81 16.64 -12.33 -19.54
N THR A 82 17.28 -11.20 -19.23
CA THR A 82 18.69 -10.96 -19.57
C THR A 82 19.52 -10.94 -18.29
N LEU A 83 20.56 -11.77 -18.24
CA LEU A 83 21.50 -11.85 -17.12
C LEU A 83 22.91 -11.44 -17.56
N THR A 84 23.65 -10.83 -16.65
CA THR A 84 25.07 -10.51 -16.82
C THR A 84 25.93 -11.40 -15.95
N LEU A 85 27.08 -11.83 -16.47
CA LEU A 85 28.08 -12.56 -15.71
C LEU A 85 29.46 -12.05 -16.08
N THR A 86 30.22 -11.59 -15.09
CA THR A 86 31.64 -11.27 -15.25
C THR A 86 32.43 -12.20 -14.34
N PRO A 87 33.03 -13.28 -14.87
CA PRO A 87 33.81 -14.20 -14.05
C PRO A 87 35.06 -13.54 -13.47
N GLY A 88 35.46 -13.93 -12.25
CA GLY A 88 36.67 -13.42 -11.59
C GLY A 88 36.37 -12.60 -10.34
N VAL A 89 37.38 -12.05 -9.68
CA VAL A 89 37.20 -11.32 -8.40
C VAL A 89 37.20 -9.81 -8.62
N THR A 90 36.21 -9.11 -8.08
CA THR A 90 36.18 -7.63 -8.00
C THR A 90 36.09 -7.19 -6.55
N GLY A 91 37.02 -6.35 -6.09
CA GLY A 91 36.95 -5.77 -4.74
C GLY A 91 37.45 -6.66 -3.59
N GLY A 92 36.79 -6.55 -2.43
CA GLY A 92 37.20 -7.12 -1.14
C GLY A 92 36.84 -8.58 -0.92
N ASN A 93 36.61 -8.97 0.33
CA ASN A 93 36.34 -10.37 0.73
C ASN A 93 34.90 -10.78 0.40
N TYR A 94 34.66 -11.99 -0.13
CA TYR A 94 33.30 -12.53 -0.38
C TYR A 94 32.87 -13.48 0.75
N PRO A 95 31.57 -13.59 1.08
CA PRO A 95 31.08 -14.62 1.99
C PRO A 95 31.16 -15.99 1.31
N SER A 96 31.35 -17.07 2.09
CA SER A 96 31.22 -18.43 1.56
C SER A 96 29.78 -18.72 1.16
N ILE A 97 29.57 -19.28 -0.02
CA ILE A 97 28.26 -19.66 -0.57
C ILE A 97 28.37 -21.07 -1.13
N GLU A 98 27.62 -22.00 -0.54
CA GLU A 98 27.70 -23.43 -0.84
C GLU A 98 26.30 -24.06 -0.83
N ILE A 99 26.19 -25.24 -1.45
CA ILE A 99 25.01 -26.11 -1.33
C ILE A 99 25.34 -27.19 -0.32
N GLY A 100 24.61 -27.20 0.79
CA GLY A 100 24.75 -28.21 1.83
C GLY A 100 24.34 -29.60 1.34
N ALA A 101 24.76 -30.65 2.06
CA ALA A 101 24.39 -32.03 1.75
C ALA A 101 22.87 -32.28 1.82
N ASN A 102 22.12 -31.43 2.52
CA ASN A 102 20.66 -31.42 2.59
C ASN A 102 19.98 -30.69 1.42
N GLY A 103 20.74 -30.10 0.49
CA GLY A 103 20.21 -29.33 -0.63
C GLY A 103 19.84 -27.88 -0.29
N ASN A 104 20.15 -27.40 0.91
CA ASN A 104 19.92 -26.01 1.31
C ASN A 104 21.11 -25.11 0.96
N TRP A 105 20.85 -23.80 0.89
CA TRP A 105 21.89 -22.79 0.87
C TRP A 105 22.65 -22.78 2.20
N PHE A 106 23.98 -22.79 2.12
CA PHE A 106 24.88 -22.51 3.23
C PHE A 106 25.62 -21.21 2.93
N ILE A 107 25.38 -20.19 3.76
CA ILE A 107 25.94 -18.84 3.57
C ILE A 107 26.73 -18.44 4.81
N GLY A 108 27.99 -18.06 4.63
CA GLY A 108 28.90 -17.78 5.75
C GLY A 108 29.13 -18.98 6.66
N GLY A 109 28.98 -20.20 6.11
CA GLY A 109 29.10 -21.47 6.83
C GLY A 109 27.86 -21.90 7.63
N THR A 110 26.74 -21.18 7.51
CA THR A 110 25.50 -21.48 8.24
C THR A 110 24.41 -22.00 7.31
N ASP A 111 23.72 -23.07 7.71
CA ASP A 111 22.52 -23.55 7.03
C ASP A 111 21.42 -22.49 7.13
N THR A 112 20.92 -22.06 5.98
CA THR A 112 19.88 -21.02 5.93
C THR A 112 18.48 -21.57 6.17
N GLY A 113 18.29 -22.89 6.06
CA GLY A 113 16.99 -23.56 6.03
C GLY A 113 16.26 -23.43 4.68
N TRP A 114 16.81 -22.68 3.72
CA TRP A 114 16.22 -22.46 2.41
C TRP A 114 16.82 -23.39 1.36
N ARG A 115 15.96 -24.02 0.57
CA ARG A 115 16.34 -24.93 -0.52
C ARG A 115 17.07 -24.16 -1.63
N ALA A 116 18.19 -24.71 -2.11
CA ALA A 116 19.00 -24.08 -3.16
C ALA A 116 18.67 -24.54 -4.59
N GLN A 117 18.06 -25.70 -4.74
CA GLN A 117 17.80 -26.34 -6.03
C GLN A 117 16.32 -26.65 -6.21
N ALA A 118 15.88 -26.79 -7.47
CA ALA A 118 14.53 -27.25 -7.77
C ALA A 118 14.30 -28.68 -7.27
N GLU A 119 13.07 -29.00 -6.88
CA GLU A 119 12.66 -30.33 -6.45
C GLU A 119 11.24 -30.62 -6.94
N ASN A 120 11.01 -31.83 -7.48
CA ASN A 120 9.70 -32.28 -7.95
C ASN A 120 9.02 -31.34 -8.97
N GLY A 121 9.80 -30.59 -9.75
CA GLY A 121 9.30 -29.66 -10.76
C GLY A 121 8.93 -28.27 -10.22
N GLU A 122 9.25 -27.97 -8.96
CA GLU A 122 9.15 -26.62 -8.39
C GLU A 122 10.55 -26.01 -8.27
N ASP A 123 10.70 -24.77 -8.72
CA ASP A 123 11.92 -23.97 -8.64
C ASP A 123 12.39 -23.76 -7.18
N ALA A 124 13.63 -23.33 -6.99
CA ALA A 124 14.09 -22.89 -5.67
C ALA A 124 13.23 -21.71 -5.17
N THR A 125 12.84 -21.73 -3.89
CA THR A 125 11.90 -20.75 -3.33
C THR A 125 12.50 -19.36 -3.15
N ILE A 126 13.83 -19.24 -3.13
CA ILE A 126 14.52 -17.97 -2.87
C ILE A 126 15.88 -17.90 -3.59
N THR A 127 16.21 -16.70 -4.09
CA THR A 127 17.57 -16.33 -4.49
C THR A 127 18.12 -15.31 -3.49
N PRO A 128 19.13 -15.68 -2.68
CA PRO A 128 19.70 -14.77 -1.70
C PRO A 128 20.27 -13.50 -2.35
N GLU A 129 19.93 -12.35 -1.77
CA GLU A 129 20.48 -11.04 -2.17
C GLU A 129 21.47 -10.53 -1.12
N PHE A 130 22.49 -9.82 -1.57
CA PHE A 130 23.60 -9.36 -0.76
C PHE A 130 23.80 -7.84 -0.82
N LYS A 131 24.26 -7.26 0.28
CA LYS A 131 24.78 -5.89 0.33
C LYS A 131 25.92 -5.79 1.34
N ILE A 132 26.72 -4.72 1.24
CA ILE A 132 27.72 -4.37 2.23
C ILE A 132 27.23 -3.12 2.99
N ALA A 133 27.21 -3.18 4.32
CA ALA A 133 26.83 -2.05 5.18
C ALA A 133 27.61 -2.04 6.51
N PRO A 134 27.70 -0.88 7.20
CA PRO A 134 28.29 -0.80 8.53
C PRO A 134 27.53 -1.66 9.55
N ASN A 135 28.26 -2.36 10.43
CA ASN A 135 27.71 -3.11 11.55
C ASN A 135 28.00 -2.38 12.89
N PRO A 136 26.98 -1.77 13.54
CA PRO A 136 27.18 -1.04 14.79
C PRO A 136 27.73 -1.89 15.95
N ALA A 137 27.50 -3.21 15.91
CA ALA A 137 27.97 -4.13 16.95
C ALA A 137 29.50 -4.35 16.93
N ASP A 138 30.18 -4.00 15.84
CA ASP A 138 31.63 -4.08 15.69
C ASP A 138 32.22 -2.76 15.15
N GLY A 139 31.85 -1.64 15.79
CA GLY A 139 32.46 -0.33 15.53
C GLY A 139 32.27 0.18 14.10
N ASP A 140 31.11 -0.07 13.50
CA ASP A 140 30.73 0.35 12.15
C ASP A 140 31.63 -0.21 11.02
N LYS A 141 32.38 -1.28 11.28
CA LYS A 141 33.04 -2.03 10.21
C LYS A 141 32.02 -2.54 9.21
N LYS A 142 32.42 -2.61 7.94
CA LYS A 142 31.55 -3.08 6.86
C LYS A 142 31.46 -4.61 6.84
N TYR A 143 30.24 -5.09 6.94
CA TYR A 143 29.88 -6.51 6.85
C TYR A 143 28.96 -6.76 5.66
N TRP A 144 29.00 -7.99 5.18
CA TRP A 144 27.97 -8.53 4.30
C TRP A 144 26.68 -8.75 5.06
N TYR A 145 25.59 -8.33 4.43
CA TYR A 145 24.23 -8.62 4.83
C TYR A 145 23.58 -9.46 3.73
N VAL A 146 22.72 -10.38 4.15
CA VAL A 146 21.94 -11.24 3.26
C VAL A 146 20.45 -10.98 3.47
N SER A 147 19.70 -11.00 2.37
CA SER A 147 18.25 -10.92 2.31
C SER A 147 17.69 -12.21 1.73
N TYR A 148 16.54 -12.64 2.25
CA TYR A 148 15.79 -13.81 1.79
C TYR A 148 14.33 -13.44 1.45
N ASP A 149 14.06 -12.16 1.20
CA ASP A 149 12.72 -11.62 0.96
C ASP A 149 12.77 -10.40 0.03
N ASN A 150 13.58 -10.51 -1.03
CA ASN A 150 13.75 -9.50 -2.09
C ASN A 150 14.13 -8.11 -1.55
N GLY A 151 14.97 -8.08 -0.52
CA GLY A 151 15.56 -6.88 0.06
C GLY A 151 14.71 -6.22 1.14
N SER A 152 13.59 -6.83 1.53
CA SER A 152 12.68 -6.31 2.54
C SER A 152 13.32 -6.33 3.93
N THR A 153 14.03 -7.41 4.27
CA THR A 153 14.79 -7.54 5.52
C THR A 153 16.22 -8.02 5.26
N TRP A 154 17.14 -7.62 6.14
CA TRP A 154 18.56 -7.88 5.98
C TRP A 154 19.16 -8.43 7.27
N LYS A 155 19.89 -9.54 7.16
CA LYS A 155 20.59 -10.18 8.28
C LYS A 155 22.09 -10.04 8.09
N VAL A 156 22.79 -9.63 9.14
CA VAL A 156 24.27 -9.58 9.13
C VAL A 156 24.82 -11.00 9.07
N LEU A 157 25.85 -11.22 8.25
CA LEU A 157 26.62 -12.46 8.25
C LEU A 157 27.74 -12.35 9.28
N GLU A 158 27.68 -13.12 10.37
CA GLU A 158 28.69 -13.04 11.46
C GLU A 158 30.12 -13.30 10.95
N ASN A 159 30.28 -14.23 10.01
CA ASN A 159 31.56 -14.53 9.35
C ASN A 159 31.74 -13.76 8.02
N GLY A 160 31.00 -12.67 7.83
CA GLY A 160 30.92 -11.91 6.58
C GLY A 160 31.62 -10.56 6.63
N LEU A 161 32.74 -10.42 7.35
CA LEU A 161 33.52 -9.18 7.30
C LEU A 161 33.95 -8.90 5.86
N ALA A 162 33.52 -7.76 5.32
CA ALA A 162 33.76 -7.36 3.93
C ALA A 162 35.07 -6.58 3.77
N GLU A 163 35.61 -6.06 4.87
CA GLU A 163 36.88 -5.32 4.93
C GLU A 163 38.08 -6.27 5.07
N GLY A 164 39.23 -5.87 4.52
CA GLY A 164 40.50 -6.59 4.69
C GLY A 164 41.02 -7.27 3.43
N ILE A 165 41.94 -8.23 3.61
CA ILE A 165 42.56 -8.99 2.52
C ILE A 165 41.60 -10.09 2.07
N ASN A 166 41.48 -10.29 0.76
CA ASN A 166 40.56 -11.23 0.14
C ASN A 166 40.93 -12.69 0.51
N THR A 167 40.18 -13.31 1.42
CA THR A 167 40.35 -14.71 1.83
C THR A 167 39.23 -15.62 1.33
N GLY A 168 38.10 -15.05 0.95
CA GLY A 168 36.92 -15.72 0.41
C GLY A 168 36.95 -15.69 -1.11
N SER A 169 36.67 -16.83 -1.74
CA SER A 169 36.59 -16.95 -3.19
C SER A 169 35.25 -16.46 -3.70
N ASN A 170 35.26 -15.84 -4.88
CA ASN A 170 34.05 -15.65 -5.68
C ASN A 170 33.33 -17.01 -5.85
N PRO A 171 31.98 -17.08 -5.71
CA PRO A 171 31.24 -18.33 -5.90
C PRO A 171 31.42 -18.93 -7.31
N ILE A 172 31.41 -18.12 -8.36
CA ILE A 172 31.67 -18.55 -9.75
C ILE A 172 33.16 -18.37 -10.06
N SER A 173 33.85 -19.50 -10.16
CA SER A 173 35.30 -19.52 -10.41
C SER A 173 35.67 -19.45 -11.89
N ASN A 174 34.76 -19.85 -12.78
CA ASN A 174 34.97 -19.85 -14.23
C ASN A 174 33.64 -19.90 -14.97
N ALA A 175 33.57 -19.29 -16.16
CA ALA A 175 32.47 -19.48 -17.10
C ALA A 175 32.96 -19.44 -18.54
N THR A 176 32.49 -20.34 -19.38
CA THR A 176 32.89 -20.45 -20.79
C THR A 176 31.77 -21.01 -21.65
N VAL A 177 31.71 -20.60 -22.92
CA VAL A 177 30.89 -21.27 -23.92
C VAL A 177 31.62 -22.52 -24.42
N ASP A 178 30.95 -23.67 -24.38
CA ASP A 178 31.48 -24.98 -24.77
C ASP A 178 30.47 -25.70 -25.67
N GLY A 179 30.61 -25.52 -26.99
CA GLY A 179 29.66 -26.04 -27.97
C GLY A 179 28.25 -25.46 -27.76
N ASP A 180 27.27 -26.35 -27.60
CA ASP A 180 25.85 -26.00 -27.36
C ASP A 180 25.53 -25.77 -25.88
N ASN A 181 26.54 -25.54 -25.03
CA ASN A 181 26.33 -25.29 -23.60
C ASN A 181 27.13 -24.08 -23.12
N PHE A 182 26.56 -23.37 -22.14
CA PHE A 182 27.27 -22.42 -21.31
C PHE A 182 27.69 -23.13 -20.03
N LYS A 183 29.00 -23.29 -19.84
CA LYS A 183 29.60 -24.02 -18.74
C LYS A 183 30.01 -23.05 -17.64
N VAL A 184 29.55 -23.30 -16.41
CA VAL A 184 29.86 -22.50 -15.22
C VAL A 184 30.45 -23.40 -14.14
N THR A 185 31.52 -22.96 -13.49
CA THR A 185 32.15 -23.68 -12.37
C THR A 185 31.80 -23.01 -11.05
N PHE A 186 30.91 -23.65 -10.28
CA PHE A 186 30.43 -23.21 -8.97
C PHE A 186 30.72 -24.27 -7.91
N GLY A 187 31.30 -23.89 -6.77
CA GLY A 187 31.62 -24.82 -5.67
C GLY A 187 32.54 -25.99 -6.09
N GLY A 188 33.42 -25.78 -7.07
CA GLY A 188 34.30 -26.81 -7.62
C GLY A 188 33.61 -27.85 -8.52
N LYS A 189 32.33 -27.66 -8.85
CA LYS A 189 31.55 -28.49 -9.77
C LYS A 189 31.25 -27.73 -11.05
N GLU A 190 31.21 -28.44 -12.17
CA GLU A 190 30.80 -27.89 -13.45
C GLU A 190 29.29 -28.09 -13.66
N TYR A 191 28.63 -27.02 -14.07
CA TYR A 191 27.22 -26.99 -14.44
C TYR A 191 27.08 -26.51 -15.88
N LEU A 192 26.07 -27.03 -16.58
CA LEU A 192 25.83 -26.73 -17.99
C LEU A 192 24.43 -26.12 -18.15
N ILE A 193 24.35 -24.95 -18.77
CA ILE A 193 23.09 -24.39 -19.27
C ILE A 193 23.07 -24.63 -20.78
N PRO A 194 22.09 -25.38 -21.31
CA PRO A 194 21.97 -25.55 -22.76
C PRO A 194 21.79 -24.20 -23.46
N ILE A 195 22.52 -24.00 -24.55
CA ILE A 195 22.34 -22.88 -25.48
C ILE A 195 21.44 -23.38 -26.61
N VAL A 196 20.18 -23.00 -26.57
CA VAL A 196 19.17 -23.42 -27.55
C VAL A 196 18.69 -22.18 -28.30
N LYS A 197 19.41 -21.85 -29.38
CA LYS A 197 19.13 -20.65 -30.17
C LYS A 197 17.69 -20.69 -30.69
N GLY A 198 16.95 -19.61 -30.40
CA GLY A 198 15.56 -19.45 -30.83
C GLY A 198 14.50 -20.14 -29.95
N LEU A 199 14.86 -20.87 -28.89
CA LEU A 199 13.87 -21.41 -27.95
C LEU A 199 13.35 -20.30 -27.02
N GLU A 200 12.37 -19.54 -27.50
CA GLU A 200 11.77 -18.42 -26.79
C GLU A 200 10.35 -18.75 -26.30
N CYS A 201 10.07 -18.38 -25.05
CA CYS A 201 8.74 -18.39 -24.45
C CYS A 201 8.68 -17.26 -23.43
N ALA A 202 8.32 -16.05 -23.86
CA ALA A 202 8.21 -14.89 -22.97
C ALA A 202 6.81 -14.27 -23.07
N ILE A 203 6.07 -14.23 -21.96
CA ILE A 203 4.76 -13.61 -21.88
C ILE A 203 4.94 -12.09 -22.00
N ASN A 204 4.29 -11.49 -22.97
CA ASN A 204 4.15 -10.04 -23.02
C ASN A 204 3.10 -9.66 -21.98
N VAL A 205 3.55 -8.98 -20.92
CA VAL A 205 2.70 -8.57 -19.78
C VAL A 205 1.48 -7.81 -20.31
N PRO A 206 0.26 -8.33 -20.13
CA PRO A 206 -0.95 -7.70 -20.63
C PRO A 206 -1.27 -6.40 -19.87
N GLU A 207 -2.09 -5.55 -20.47
CA GLU A 207 -2.67 -4.40 -19.76
C GLU A 207 -3.51 -4.88 -18.57
N GLY A 208 -3.54 -4.09 -17.49
CA GLY A 208 -4.29 -4.41 -16.27
C GLY A 208 -3.56 -5.35 -15.30
N VAL A 209 -2.25 -5.56 -15.47
CA VAL A 209 -1.40 -6.19 -14.44
C VAL A 209 -1.01 -5.15 -13.39
N THR A 210 -1.35 -5.43 -12.15
CA THR A 210 -0.96 -4.65 -10.97
C THR A 210 -0.40 -5.61 -9.93
N ASP A 211 0.77 -5.29 -9.35
CA ASP A 211 1.45 -6.14 -8.38
C ASP A 211 1.65 -7.60 -8.86
N ASP A 212 2.11 -7.76 -10.10
CA ASP A 212 2.32 -9.06 -10.78
C ASP A 212 1.06 -9.94 -10.90
N LEU A 213 -0.13 -9.34 -10.74
CA LEU A 213 -1.42 -10.01 -10.85
C LEU A 213 -2.23 -9.45 -12.01
N TRP A 214 -2.55 -10.30 -12.98
CA TRP A 214 -3.41 -9.95 -14.10
C TRP A 214 -4.88 -10.01 -13.72
N LEU A 215 -5.57 -8.86 -13.76
CA LEU A 215 -6.99 -8.77 -13.45
C LEU A 215 -7.84 -9.04 -14.70
N VAL A 216 -8.72 -10.04 -14.61
CA VAL A 216 -9.55 -10.50 -15.74
C VAL A 216 -11.03 -10.46 -15.38
N ALA A 217 -11.89 -10.02 -16.30
CA ALA A 217 -13.34 -10.06 -16.07
C ALA A 217 -13.84 -11.51 -15.97
N GLY A 218 -14.56 -11.84 -14.88
CA GLY A 218 -15.13 -13.18 -14.67
C GLY A 218 -16.06 -13.60 -15.82
N GLY A 219 -15.85 -14.80 -16.36
CA GLY A 219 -16.62 -15.34 -17.49
C GLY A 219 -16.36 -14.69 -18.86
N GLY A 220 -15.59 -13.60 -18.93
CA GLY A 220 -15.21 -12.93 -20.17
C GLY A 220 -13.92 -13.48 -20.76
N ALA A 221 -13.79 -13.50 -22.08
CA ALA A 221 -12.53 -13.87 -22.73
C ALA A 221 -11.58 -12.66 -22.73
N SER A 222 -10.35 -12.87 -22.28
CA SER A 222 -9.23 -11.91 -22.40
C SER A 222 -8.01 -12.64 -22.96
N SER A 223 -7.02 -11.89 -23.45
CA SER A 223 -5.85 -12.50 -24.09
C SER A 223 -4.57 -11.76 -23.74
N PHE A 224 -3.47 -12.51 -23.77
CA PHE A 224 -2.11 -11.97 -23.78
C PHE A 224 -1.33 -12.64 -24.92
N THR A 225 -0.23 -12.02 -25.32
CA THR A 225 0.66 -12.59 -26.34
C THR A 225 1.92 -13.14 -25.70
N VAL A 226 2.52 -14.12 -26.39
CA VAL A 226 3.75 -14.77 -25.97
C VAL A 226 4.73 -14.68 -27.11
N LYS A 227 5.87 -14.05 -26.86
CA LYS A 227 7.00 -14.02 -27.78
C LYS A 227 7.59 -15.43 -27.87
N VAL A 228 7.70 -15.92 -29.09
CA VAL A 228 8.25 -17.24 -29.44
C VAL A 228 9.17 -17.12 -30.65
N ASN A 229 9.83 -18.20 -31.05
CA ASN A 229 10.53 -18.27 -32.33
C ASN A 229 10.56 -19.73 -32.80
N LEU A 230 9.42 -20.17 -33.35
CA LEU A 230 9.14 -21.59 -33.56
C LEU A 230 9.89 -22.16 -34.78
N ALA A 231 10.56 -23.29 -34.61
CA ALA A 231 11.12 -24.10 -35.68
C ALA A 231 10.19 -25.28 -36.04
N GLU A 232 10.53 -26.03 -37.09
CA GLU A 232 9.80 -27.25 -37.46
C GLU A 232 9.94 -28.30 -36.34
N GLY A 233 8.79 -28.83 -35.87
CA GLY A 233 8.74 -29.80 -34.77
C GLY A 233 8.53 -29.20 -33.38
N ASP A 234 8.56 -27.87 -33.25
CA ASP A 234 8.30 -27.19 -31.98
C ASP A 234 6.82 -27.25 -31.61
N LEU A 235 6.55 -27.31 -30.30
CA LEU A 235 5.19 -27.32 -29.76
C LEU A 235 5.04 -26.18 -28.76
N VAL A 236 3.88 -25.54 -28.79
CA VAL A 236 3.44 -24.61 -27.76
C VAL A 236 2.26 -25.23 -27.00
N ARG A 237 2.31 -25.17 -25.67
CA ARG A 237 1.26 -25.64 -24.76
C ARG A 237 0.94 -24.57 -23.74
N VAL A 238 -0.33 -24.49 -23.37
CA VAL A 238 -0.80 -23.68 -22.24
C VAL A 238 -1.39 -24.60 -21.19
N LYS A 239 -1.01 -24.37 -19.93
CA LYS A 239 -1.49 -25.09 -18.75
C LYS A 239 -2.18 -24.08 -17.83
N ALA A 240 -3.44 -24.34 -17.53
CA ALA A 240 -4.25 -23.59 -16.58
C ALA A 240 -5.21 -24.57 -15.88
N PRO A 241 -5.75 -24.22 -14.69
CA PRO A 241 -6.83 -24.99 -14.09
C PRO A 241 -8.01 -25.19 -15.03
N ALA A 242 -8.74 -26.29 -14.88
CA ALA A 242 -9.78 -26.68 -15.83
C ALA A 242 -10.93 -25.66 -15.97
N ASP A 243 -11.20 -24.88 -14.92
CA ASP A 243 -12.18 -23.79 -14.89
C ASP A 243 -11.67 -22.49 -15.53
N TRP A 244 -10.35 -22.34 -15.68
CA TRP A 244 -9.68 -21.28 -16.43
C TRP A 244 -9.37 -21.78 -17.84
N ASN A 245 -10.37 -21.74 -18.71
CA ASN A 245 -10.27 -22.24 -20.08
C ASN A 245 -9.27 -21.41 -20.90
N ALA A 246 -8.04 -21.91 -21.05
CA ALA A 246 -6.98 -21.29 -21.84
C ALA A 246 -6.81 -21.99 -23.19
N LYS A 247 -6.74 -21.20 -24.26
CA LYS A 247 -6.60 -21.67 -25.65
C LYS A 247 -5.50 -20.93 -26.37
N LEU A 248 -4.67 -21.69 -27.08
CA LEU A 248 -3.66 -21.15 -27.98
C LEU A 248 -4.25 -20.85 -29.35
N SER A 249 -3.80 -19.77 -29.97
CA SER A 249 -4.01 -19.51 -31.40
C SER A 249 -3.31 -20.58 -32.25
N GLU A 250 -3.74 -20.74 -33.50
CA GLU A 250 -2.99 -21.53 -34.47
C GLU A 250 -1.60 -20.92 -34.69
N TYR A 251 -0.61 -21.77 -34.96
CA TYR A 251 0.78 -21.37 -35.20
C TYR A 251 1.46 -22.35 -36.19
N VAL A 252 2.55 -21.88 -36.80
CA VAL A 252 3.39 -22.65 -37.74
C VAL A 252 4.87 -22.38 -37.50
N ALA A 253 5.76 -23.15 -38.13
CA ALA A 253 7.19 -22.84 -38.12
C ALA A 253 7.46 -21.42 -38.67
N GLY A 254 8.35 -20.68 -38.01
CA GLY A 254 8.63 -19.26 -38.25
C GLY A 254 7.73 -18.29 -37.49
N THR A 255 6.74 -18.78 -36.72
CA THR A 255 5.92 -17.91 -35.87
C THR A 255 6.77 -17.28 -34.78
N THR A 256 6.69 -15.96 -34.63
CA THR A 256 7.44 -15.19 -33.63
C THR A 256 6.59 -14.71 -32.44
N GLU A 257 5.27 -14.87 -32.53
CA GLU A 257 4.34 -14.52 -31.47
C GLU A 257 3.10 -15.39 -31.56
N VAL A 258 2.61 -15.88 -30.42
CA VAL A 258 1.35 -16.60 -30.31
C VAL A 258 0.42 -15.90 -29.32
N THR A 259 -0.89 -16.05 -29.51
CA THR A 259 -1.89 -15.50 -28.59
C THR A 259 -2.47 -16.59 -27.71
N VAL A 260 -2.55 -16.33 -26.42
CA VAL A 260 -3.28 -17.15 -25.45
C VAL A 260 -4.57 -16.43 -25.10
N THR A 261 -5.71 -17.04 -25.42
CA THR A 261 -7.03 -16.56 -25.01
C THR A 261 -7.48 -17.34 -23.77
N VAL A 262 -7.79 -16.61 -22.71
CA VAL A 262 -8.19 -17.15 -21.40
C VAL A 262 -9.63 -16.74 -21.13
N THR A 263 -10.46 -17.70 -20.75
CA THR A 263 -11.80 -17.46 -20.22
C THR A 263 -11.84 -18.01 -18.79
N PRO A 264 -11.82 -17.14 -17.77
CA PRO A 264 -11.87 -17.57 -16.38
C PRO A 264 -13.29 -17.99 -15.97
N PRO A 265 -13.46 -18.63 -14.80
CA PRO A 265 -14.78 -18.86 -14.24
C PRO A 265 -15.53 -17.54 -14.01
N ALA A 266 -16.86 -17.60 -13.97
CA ALA A 266 -17.71 -16.45 -13.66
C ALA A 266 -17.60 -16.03 -12.18
N THR A 267 -17.25 -16.96 -11.30
CA THR A 267 -17.07 -16.71 -9.86
C THR A 267 -15.64 -16.22 -9.57
N PRO A 268 -15.44 -15.48 -8.47
CA PRO A 268 -14.11 -15.06 -8.04
C PRO A 268 -13.17 -16.27 -7.91
N SER A 269 -12.00 -16.20 -8.55
CA SER A 269 -11.00 -17.26 -8.64
C SER A 269 -9.63 -16.65 -8.96
N GLU A 270 -8.57 -17.35 -8.59
CA GLU A 270 -7.19 -16.97 -8.82
C GLU A 270 -6.41 -18.20 -9.27
N CYS A 271 -5.52 -18.04 -10.25
CA CYS A 271 -4.63 -19.11 -10.68
C CYS A 271 -3.31 -18.60 -11.24
N THR A 272 -2.41 -19.54 -11.55
CA THR A 272 -1.22 -19.30 -12.38
C THR A 272 -1.39 -19.99 -13.72
N ILE A 273 -1.19 -19.25 -14.80
CA ILE A 273 -1.24 -19.74 -16.17
C ILE A 273 0.19 -19.90 -16.65
N ILE A 274 0.52 -21.09 -17.15
CA ILE A 274 1.87 -21.43 -17.61
C ILE A 274 1.83 -21.67 -19.11
N VAL A 275 2.75 -21.06 -19.84
CA VAL A 275 2.99 -21.34 -21.27
C VAL A 275 4.31 -22.09 -21.38
N GLU A 276 4.33 -23.14 -22.21
CA GLU A 276 5.48 -24.01 -22.45
C GLU A 276 5.73 -24.08 -23.95
N VAL A 277 6.97 -23.81 -24.37
CA VAL A 277 7.46 -24.04 -25.74
C VAL A 277 8.51 -25.15 -25.68
N THR A 278 8.40 -26.16 -26.54
CA THR A 278 9.38 -27.25 -26.62
C THR A 278 10.14 -27.21 -27.93
N HIS A 279 11.46 -27.36 -27.86
CA HIS A 279 12.36 -27.51 -29.01
C HIS A 279 13.25 -28.74 -28.81
N GLY A 280 12.96 -29.81 -29.54
CA GLY A 280 13.60 -31.11 -29.36
C GLY A 280 13.38 -31.67 -27.94
N VAL A 281 14.45 -31.85 -27.18
CA VAL A 281 14.42 -32.32 -25.78
C VAL A 281 14.33 -31.20 -24.76
N ASN A 282 14.44 -29.94 -25.20
CA ASN A 282 14.48 -28.78 -24.33
C ASN A 282 13.10 -28.10 -24.28
N SER A 283 12.81 -27.44 -23.16
CA SER A 283 11.59 -26.65 -22.97
C SER A 283 11.92 -25.28 -22.40
N ALA A 284 11.10 -24.30 -22.75
CA ALA A 284 11.05 -22.99 -22.13
C ALA A 284 9.66 -22.76 -21.56
N THR A 285 9.59 -22.17 -20.38
CA THR A 285 8.31 -21.84 -19.75
C THR A 285 8.30 -20.42 -19.23
N ASP A 286 7.14 -19.80 -19.30
CA ASP A 286 6.86 -18.55 -18.60
C ASP A 286 5.45 -18.59 -18.02
N GLN A 287 5.18 -17.77 -17.02
CA GLN A 287 3.95 -17.85 -16.25
C GLN A 287 3.43 -16.48 -15.82
N ILE A 288 2.11 -16.38 -15.68
CA ILE A 288 1.44 -15.19 -15.19
C ILE A 288 0.39 -15.57 -14.15
N LYS A 289 0.34 -14.84 -13.03
CA LYS A 289 -0.75 -14.96 -12.05
C LYS A 289 -1.95 -14.18 -12.55
N ALA A 290 -3.12 -14.77 -12.46
CA ALA A 290 -4.36 -14.16 -12.90
C ALA A 290 -5.44 -14.28 -11.83
N LYS A 291 -6.24 -13.23 -11.67
CA LYS A 291 -7.37 -13.18 -10.73
C LYS A 291 -8.57 -12.57 -11.40
N THR A 292 -9.75 -13.12 -11.13
CA THR A 292 -10.99 -12.52 -11.62
C THR A 292 -11.37 -11.28 -10.84
N THR A 293 -11.79 -10.23 -11.54
CA THR A 293 -12.39 -9.05 -10.92
C THR A 293 -13.78 -9.37 -10.41
N SER A 294 -14.16 -8.81 -9.27
CA SER A 294 -15.50 -8.94 -8.70
C SER A 294 -15.99 -7.61 -8.14
N ASP A 295 -17.26 -7.30 -8.41
CA ASP A 295 -18.03 -6.21 -7.81
C ASP A 295 -18.68 -6.62 -6.47
N SER A 296 -18.40 -7.82 -5.96
CA SER A 296 -19.03 -8.37 -4.76
C SER A 296 -18.01 -8.80 -3.71
N TYR A 297 -18.02 -8.11 -2.55
CA TYR A 297 -17.24 -8.54 -1.39
C TYR A 297 -17.70 -9.93 -0.89
N TRP A 298 -18.99 -10.25 -0.97
CA TRP A 298 -19.48 -11.57 -0.56
C TRP A 298 -18.92 -12.70 -1.43
N ALA A 299 -18.92 -12.52 -2.75
CA ALA A 299 -18.39 -13.52 -3.68
C ALA A 299 -16.89 -13.73 -3.48
N GLU A 300 -16.14 -12.65 -3.22
CA GLU A 300 -14.70 -12.73 -2.89
C GLU A 300 -14.44 -13.47 -1.57
N TYR A 301 -15.21 -13.15 -0.52
CA TYR A 301 -15.15 -13.87 0.75
C TYR A 301 -15.43 -15.37 0.54
N GLN A 302 -16.46 -15.73 -0.24
CA GLN A 302 -16.80 -17.12 -0.55
C GLN A 302 -15.72 -17.83 -1.38
N ALA A 303 -14.99 -17.11 -2.23
CA ALA A 303 -13.80 -17.64 -2.90
C ALA A 303 -12.62 -17.84 -1.96
N GLY A 304 -12.63 -17.17 -0.80
CA GLY A 304 -11.56 -17.22 0.20
C GLY A 304 -10.52 -16.12 0.01
N PHE A 305 -10.89 -15.06 -0.70
CA PHE A 305 -10.03 -13.89 -0.83
C PHE A 305 -10.09 -13.01 0.41
N ASP A 306 -8.97 -12.34 0.65
CA ASP A 306 -8.84 -11.36 1.70
C ASP A 306 -9.62 -10.08 1.38
N ILE A 307 -10.44 -9.66 2.34
CA ILE A 307 -11.12 -8.37 2.37
C ILE A 307 -10.51 -7.56 3.51
N ARG A 308 -10.05 -6.34 3.20
CA ARG A 308 -9.44 -5.44 4.19
C ARG A 308 -10.39 -4.34 4.63
N ILE A 309 -10.38 -4.06 5.93
CA ILE A 309 -10.98 -2.89 6.56
C ILE A 309 -9.93 -2.33 7.52
N GLY A 310 -9.25 -1.25 7.12
CA GLY A 310 -8.05 -0.80 7.83
C GLY A 310 -6.98 -1.90 7.88
N ASP A 311 -6.51 -2.23 9.08
CA ASP A 311 -5.53 -3.29 9.34
C ASP A 311 -6.16 -4.69 9.48
N VAL A 312 -7.49 -4.80 9.51
CA VAL A 312 -8.19 -6.09 9.68
C VAL A 312 -8.36 -6.78 8.32
N VAL A 313 -7.90 -8.04 8.25
CA VAL A 313 -8.03 -8.94 7.11
C VAL A 313 -9.13 -9.96 7.40
N LEU A 314 -10.06 -10.14 6.46
CA LEU A 314 -11.20 -11.05 6.58
C LEU A 314 -11.26 -12.00 5.39
N ASN A 315 -11.41 -13.30 5.66
CA ASN A 315 -11.63 -14.33 4.64
C ASN A 315 -12.42 -15.52 5.25
N LYS A 316 -12.91 -16.44 4.42
CA LYS A 316 -13.73 -17.56 4.90
C LYS A 316 -12.98 -18.59 5.75
N TYR A 317 -11.65 -18.60 5.71
CA TYR A 317 -10.84 -19.56 6.46
C TYR A 317 -10.65 -19.08 7.89
N ASP A 318 -10.39 -17.79 8.08
CA ASP A 318 -10.18 -17.17 9.39
C ASP A 318 -11.50 -16.72 10.04
N ASN A 319 -12.52 -16.42 9.24
CA ASN A 319 -13.83 -15.95 9.72
C ASN A 319 -15.00 -16.81 9.22
N PRO A 320 -14.98 -18.15 9.37
CA PRO A 320 -15.87 -19.08 8.67
C PRO A 320 -17.37 -18.90 8.93
N ASN A 321 -17.74 -18.16 9.97
CA ASN A 321 -19.12 -17.96 10.39
C ASN A 321 -19.77 -16.68 9.84
N ALA A 322 -19.17 -16.02 8.84
CA ALA A 322 -19.80 -14.85 8.24
C ALA A 322 -21.11 -15.22 7.52
N THR A 323 -22.12 -14.35 7.59
CA THR A 323 -23.44 -14.60 6.99
C THR A 323 -23.88 -13.47 6.08
N LEU A 324 -24.66 -13.80 5.05
CA LEU A 324 -25.31 -12.83 4.16
C LEU A 324 -26.73 -12.55 4.66
N ILE A 325 -26.99 -11.30 5.01
CA ILE A 325 -28.25 -10.81 5.58
C ILE A 325 -29.08 -10.15 4.46
N GLN A 326 -30.34 -10.54 4.36
CA GLN A 326 -31.29 -10.12 3.33
C GLN A 326 -32.07 -8.86 3.73
N ASP A 327 -32.77 -8.27 2.76
CA ASP A 327 -33.60 -7.08 2.98
C ASP A 327 -34.66 -7.29 4.06
N GLY A 328 -34.84 -6.28 4.92
CA GLY A 328 -35.81 -6.30 6.02
C GLY A 328 -35.38 -7.10 7.25
N GLU A 329 -34.27 -7.84 7.21
CA GLU A 329 -33.79 -8.62 8.34
C GLU A 329 -33.20 -7.76 9.46
N THR A 330 -33.01 -8.37 10.63
CA THR A 330 -32.51 -7.71 11.84
C THR A 330 -31.24 -8.40 12.33
N ILE A 331 -30.21 -7.62 12.59
CA ILE A 331 -28.96 -8.06 13.21
C ILE A 331 -29.08 -7.82 14.72
N SER A 332 -29.14 -8.92 15.48
CA SER A 332 -29.22 -8.92 16.94
C SER A 332 -27.97 -9.46 17.63
N GLU A 333 -27.05 -10.06 16.87
CA GLU A 333 -25.84 -10.72 17.38
C GLU A 333 -24.55 -10.04 16.94
N GLU A 334 -23.44 -10.42 17.58
CA GLU A 334 -22.08 -10.06 17.15
C GLU A 334 -21.58 -11.04 16.07
N GLY A 335 -20.62 -10.62 15.26
CA GLY A 335 -20.09 -11.42 14.18
C GLY A 335 -19.76 -10.61 12.93
N VAL A 336 -19.57 -11.33 11.82
CA VAL A 336 -19.30 -10.77 10.49
C VAL A 336 -20.55 -10.94 9.63
N PHE A 337 -21.10 -9.83 9.14
CA PHE A 337 -22.32 -9.82 8.36
C PHE A 337 -22.10 -9.09 7.05
N PHE A 338 -22.37 -9.78 5.95
CA PHE A 338 -22.51 -9.18 4.63
C PHE A 338 -23.96 -8.77 4.43
N ILE A 339 -24.22 -7.58 3.94
CA ILE A 339 -25.57 -7.04 3.77
C ILE A 339 -25.91 -7.05 2.28
N ALA A 340 -26.94 -7.78 1.90
CA ALA A 340 -27.27 -8.05 0.51
C ALA A 340 -27.41 -6.76 -0.32
N ARG A 341 -27.13 -6.84 -1.63
CA ARG A 341 -27.20 -5.68 -2.54
C ARG A 341 -28.59 -5.03 -2.46
N ASN A 342 -28.63 -3.70 -2.34
CA ASN A 342 -29.84 -2.90 -2.13
C ASN A 342 -30.67 -3.20 -0.87
N ALA A 343 -30.19 -4.08 0.03
CA ALA A 343 -30.91 -4.39 1.25
C ALA A 343 -30.86 -3.25 2.27
N THR A 344 -31.94 -3.14 3.04
CA THR A 344 -32.06 -2.33 4.24
C THR A 344 -32.32 -3.24 5.44
N VAL A 345 -31.37 -3.30 6.36
CA VAL A 345 -31.45 -4.14 7.57
C VAL A 345 -31.51 -3.28 8.82
N SER A 346 -31.98 -3.86 9.92
CA SER A 346 -32.04 -3.19 11.23
C SER A 346 -30.99 -3.71 12.19
N LEU A 347 -30.20 -2.83 12.79
CA LEU A 347 -29.33 -3.15 13.92
C LEU A 347 -30.09 -2.95 15.23
N SER A 348 -30.52 -4.05 15.86
CA SER A 348 -31.31 -4.04 17.10
C SER A 348 -30.48 -4.31 18.36
N LYS A 349 -29.18 -4.59 18.21
CA LYS A 349 -28.28 -4.79 19.35
C LYS A 349 -27.91 -3.45 19.97
N LYS A 350 -28.06 -3.33 21.30
CA LYS A 350 -27.74 -2.09 22.04
C LYS A 350 -26.27 -1.97 22.35
N SER A 351 -25.59 -3.08 22.63
CA SER A 351 -24.18 -3.14 23.02
C SER A 351 -23.42 -3.92 21.95
N LEU A 352 -22.48 -3.26 21.28
CA LEU A 352 -21.71 -3.76 20.15
C LEU A 352 -20.29 -4.03 20.64
N LYS A 353 -19.97 -5.31 20.84
CA LYS A 353 -18.61 -5.73 21.22
C LYS A 353 -17.76 -6.01 20.00
N ASN A 354 -18.10 -6.99 19.17
CA ASN A 354 -17.34 -7.28 17.95
C ASN A 354 -18.31 -7.42 16.79
N LEU A 355 -18.56 -6.33 16.07
CA LEU A 355 -19.47 -6.32 14.93
C LEU A 355 -18.76 -5.82 13.68
N ILE A 356 -18.82 -6.61 12.62
CA ILE A 356 -18.30 -6.26 11.30
C ILE A 356 -19.44 -6.30 10.30
N LEU A 357 -19.66 -5.19 9.59
CA LEU A 357 -20.71 -5.03 8.59
C LEU A 357 -20.08 -4.70 7.24
N ILE A 358 -20.38 -5.49 6.22
CA ILE A 358 -19.80 -5.32 4.88
C ILE A 358 -20.95 -5.31 3.88
N ALA A 359 -20.97 -4.37 2.94
CA ALA A 359 -21.93 -4.47 1.84
C ALA A 359 -21.61 -5.69 0.97
N GLU A 360 -22.62 -6.32 0.40
CA GLU A 360 -22.38 -7.37 -0.60
C GLU A 360 -21.69 -6.80 -1.84
N SER A 361 -22.10 -5.60 -2.29
CA SER A 361 -21.59 -4.93 -3.49
C SER A 361 -20.48 -3.92 -3.15
N LYS A 362 -19.56 -3.73 -4.10
CA LYS A 362 -18.53 -2.69 -4.06
C LYS A 362 -19.01 -1.36 -4.62
N ASP A 363 -19.99 -1.41 -5.53
CA ASP A 363 -20.47 -0.27 -6.31
C ASP A 363 -21.64 0.46 -5.63
N GLU A 364 -22.30 -0.21 -4.69
CA GLU A 364 -23.49 0.27 -4.00
C GLU A 364 -23.36 0.15 -2.49
N TYR A 365 -24.05 1.05 -1.78
CA TYR A 365 -24.09 1.02 -0.32
C TYR A 365 -25.30 0.22 0.17
N SER A 366 -25.05 -0.86 0.91
CA SER A 366 -26.11 -1.55 1.65
C SER A 366 -26.51 -0.77 2.90
N LYS A 367 -27.80 -0.75 3.24
CA LYS A 367 -28.34 0.15 4.27
C LYS A 367 -28.50 -0.55 5.61
N VAL A 368 -28.04 0.09 6.68
CA VAL A 368 -28.19 -0.38 8.06
C VAL A 368 -28.84 0.72 8.88
N LYS A 369 -30.04 0.42 9.40
CA LYS A 369 -30.81 1.29 10.30
C LYS A 369 -30.49 0.97 11.74
N THR A 370 -30.11 1.95 12.56
CA THR A 370 -29.94 1.73 14.01
C THR A 370 -31.32 1.76 14.68
N ALA A 371 -31.87 0.59 15.02
CA ALA A 371 -33.18 0.49 15.65
C ALA A 371 -33.19 0.91 17.14
N ASN A 372 -32.02 0.92 17.79
CA ASN A 372 -31.88 1.43 19.15
C ASN A 372 -31.64 2.93 19.20
N ASN A 373 -32.22 3.57 20.21
CA ASN A 373 -32.09 5.00 20.45
C ASN A 373 -30.64 5.49 20.73
N THR A 374 -29.70 4.61 21.08
CA THR A 374 -28.26 4.93 21.14
C THR A 374 -27.48 3.60 21.16
N PRO A 375 -27.06 3.04 20.02
CA PRO A 375 -26.14 1.90 20.02
C PRO A 375 -24.85 2.28 20.75
N ALA A 376 -24.38 1.37 21.60
CA ALA A 376 -23.15 1.50 22.36
C ALA A 376 -22.08 0.64 21.71
N ILE A 377 -20.94 1.24 21.36
CA ILE A 377 -19.75 0.54 20.87
C ILE A 377 -18.82 0.35 22.07
N GLU A 378 -18.65 -0.91 22.50
CA GLU A 378 -17.89 -1.25 23.70
C GLU A 378 -16.49 -1.77 23.38
N VAL A 379 -16.31 -2.47 22.24
CA VAL A 379 -15.00 -3.02 21.86
C VAL A 379 -14.64 -2.69 20.41
N ALA A 380 -15.46 -3.06 19.42
CA ALA A 380 -15.16 -2.90 18.02
C ALA A 380 -16.41 -2.80 17.13
N LEU A 381 -16.40 -1.85 16.20
CA LEU A 381 -17.34 -1.74 15.09
C LEU A 381 -16.57 -1.42 13.80
N LEU A 382 -16.65 -2.33 12.83
CA LEU A 382 -16.02 -2.17 11.52
C LEU A 382 -17.10 -2.19 10.45
N CYS A 383 -17.08 -1.22 9.55
CA CYS A 383 -18.06 -1.07 8.48
C CYS A 383 -17.35 -0.81 7.16
N LYS A 384 -17.72 -1.58 6.11
CA LYS A 384 -17.24 -1.36 4.75
C LYS A 384 -18.37 -1.32 3.73
N GLY A 385 -18.48 -0.25 2.94
CA GLY A 385 -19.56 -0.13 1.95
C GLY A 385 -20.95 0.12 2.56
N ILE A 386 -21.06 0.42 3.86
CA ILE A 386 -22.36 0.53 4.53
C ILE A 386 -22.90 1.97 4.50
N HIS A 387 -24.19 2.13 4.21
CA HIS A 387 -24.95 3.33 4.49
C HIS A 387 -25.64 3.20 5.85
N LEU A 388 -25.14 3.93 6.85
CA LEU A 388 -25.72 4.03 8.18
C LEU A 388 -26.72 5.18 8.26
N LEU A 389 -27.91 4.89 8.78
CA LEU A 389 -28.98 5.87 9.00
C LEU A 389 -29.80 5.57 10.26
N GLU A 390 -30.54 6.57 10.73
CA GLU A 390 -31.44 6.44 11.88
C GLU A 390 -32.56 5.43 11.59
N GLY A 391 -32.80 4.49 12.51
CA GLY A 391 -33.94 3.58 12.45
C GLY A 391 -35.12 3.97 13.36
N SER A 392 -34.88 4.82 14.35
CA SER A 392 -35.87 5.22 15.36
C SER A 392 -36.12 6.72 15.30
N GLU A 393 -37.30 7.12 14.87
CA GLU A 393 -37.74 8.52 14.99
C GLU A 393 -37.75 8.89 16.48
N ASN A 394 -37.05 9.95 16.87
CA ASN A 394 -36.97 10.51 18.23
C ASN A 394 -35.84 9.96 19.13
N LEU A 395 -34.59 9.97 18.64
CA LEU A 395 -33.42 9.87 19.52
C LEU A 395 -33.51 10.90 20.66
N THR A 396 -33.49 10.43 21.91
CA THR A 396 -33.66 11.28 23.10
C THR A 396 -32.33 11.88 23.60
N ARG A 397 -31.21 11.26 23.24
CA ARG A 397 -29.86 11.76 23.58
C ARG A 397 -29.39 12.79 22.56
N ALA A 398 -28.38 13.56 22.93
CA ALA A 398 -27.75 14.56 22.06
C ALA A 398 -26.70 13.95 21.11
N TYR A 399 -26.52 12.63 21.13
CA TYR A 399 -25.54 11.89 20.34
C TYR A 399 -26.19 10.62 19.77
N TRP A 400 -25.64 10.12 18.66
CA TRP A 400 -26.12 8.91 18.01
C TRP A 400 -25.47 7.65 18.58
N PHE A 401 -24.14 7.58 18.57
CA PHE A 401 -23.37 6.48 19.14
C PHE A 401 -22.84 6.81 20.54
N ASN A 402 -23.01 5.88 21.47
CA ASN A 402 -22.27 5.90 22.73
C ASN A 402 -21.00 5.06 22.57
N LEU A 403 -19.83 5.62 22.82
CA LEU A 403 -18.61 4.85 22.98
C LEU A 403 -18.34 4.74 24.46
N GLY A 404 -18.50 3.55 25.01
CA GLY A 404 -18.56 3.36 26.45
C GLY A 404 -18.44 1.90 26.85
N GLY A 405 -18.09 1.64 28.10
CA GLY A 405 -17.89 0.27 28.61
C GLY A 405 -16.94 0.27 29.79
N ASN A 406 -16.52 -0.93 30.21
CA ASN A 406 -15.47 -1.12 31.22
C ASN A 406 -14.07 -1.23 30.60
N GLU A 407 -13.98 -1.26 29.27
CA GLU A 407 -12.75 -1.50 28.51
C GLU A 407 -12.52 -0.38 27.48
N VAL A 408 -11.28 -0.28 27.00
CA VAL A 408 -10.90 0.60 25.88
C VAL A 408 -11.55 0.07 24.60
N VAL A 409 -12.15 0.95 23.81
CA VAL A 409 -12.63 0.59 22.47
C VAL A 409 -11.41 0.27 21.62
N LYS A 410 -11.31 -0.93 21.06
CA LYS A 410 -10.15 -1.34 20.27
C LYS A 410 -10.18 -0.70 18.89
N GLN A 411 -11.29 -0.84 18.16
CA GLN A 411 -11.35 -0.49 16.74
C GLN A 411 -12.68 0.16 16.37
N LEU A 412 -12.63 1.31 15.71
CA LEU A 412 -13.79 1.93 15.07
C LEU A 412 -13.44 2.28 13.63
N TYR A 413 -13.83 1.42 12.69
CA TYR A 413 -13.50 1.60 11.27
C TYR A 413 -14.74 1.84 10.42
N PHE A 414 -14.67 2.89 9.61
CA PHE A 414 -15.59 3.16 8.53
C PHE A 414 -14.78 3.33 7.26
N ASP A 415 -14.98 2.44 6.29
CA ASP A 415 -14.26 2.38 5.03
C ASP A 415 -15.30 2.39 3.90
N ARG A 416 -15.25 3.41 3.02
CA ARG A 416 -16.24 3.55 1.94
C ARG A 416 -17.67 3.47 2.46
N CYS A 417 -17.97 4.26 3.50
CA CYS A 417 -19.29 4.29 4.14
C CYS A 417 -20.03 5.58 3.83
N LYS A 418 -21.37 5.51 3.84
CA LYS A 418 -22.24 6.69 3.92
C LYS A 418 -22.80 6.78 5.34
N ILE A 419 -22.58 7.89 6.02
CA ILE A 419 -23.02 8.09 7.41
C ILE A 419 -23.97 9.28 7.42
N GLU A 420 -25.26 8.99 7.58
CA GLU A 420 -26.30 10.02 7.70
C GLU A 420 -26.59 10.31 9.16
N ILE A 421 -25.96 11.35 9.70
CA ILE A 421 -26.08 11.67 11.12
C ILE A 421 -27.48 12.24 11.38
N PRO A 422 -28.23 11.72 12.36
CA PRO A 422 -29.56 12.20 12.71
C PRO A 422 -29.58 13.71 13.03
N SER A 423 -30.69 14.37 12.71
CA SER A 423 -30.79 15.83 12.83
C SER A 423 -30.58 16.31 14.27
N GLY A 424 -29.74 17.35 14.43
CA GLY A 424 -29.42 17.95 15.73
C GLY A 424 -28.63 17.05 16.68
N LYS A 425 -28.01 15.96 16.19
CA LYS A 425 -27.23 15.03 17.01
C LYS A 425 -25.74 15.10 16.72
N ASN A 426 -24.94 14.95 17.78
CA ASN A 426 -23.54 14.58 17.65
C ASN A 426 -23.44 13.16 17.07
N PHE A 427 -22.39 12.86 16.32
CA PHE A 427 -22.16 11.49 15.88
C PHE A 427 -21.87 10.57 17.07
N SER A 428 -20.93 10.97 17.93
CA SER A 428 -20.49 10.16 19.06
C SER A 428 -20.46 10.89 20.41
N TYR A 429 -20.49 10.11 21.48
CA TYR A 429 -20.15 10.51 22.84
C TYR A 429 -19.25 9.44 23.48
N PHE A 430 -18.07 9.82 23.96
CA PHE A 430 -17.20 8.94 24.75
C PHE A 430 -17.54 9.05 26.24
N SER A 431 -17.79 7.92 26.88
CA SER A 431 -18.05 7.83 28.31
C SER A 431 -16.80 8.19 29.12
N ALA A 432 -17.00 8.61 30.37
CA ALA A 432 -15.90 9.01 31.23
C ALA A 432 -14.92 7.86 31.45
N GLY A 433 -13.63 8.11 31.21
CA GLY A 433 -12.59 7.09 31.33
C GLY A 433 -12.53 6.08 30.19
N VAL A 434 -13.16 6.35 29.04
CA VAL A 434 -13.12 5.49 27.84
C VAL A 434 -12.31 6.15 26.72
N GLY A 435 -11.36 5.38 26.16
CA GLY A 435 -10.48 5.75 25.07
C GLY A 435 -10.68 4.84 23.85
N ILE A 436 -9.86 5.04 22.82
CA ILE A 436 -9.83 4.17 21.65
C ILE A 436 -8.40 3.90 21.20
N THR A 437 -8.10 2.64 20.86
CA THR A 437 -6.80 2.28 20.29
C THR A 437 -6.72 2.77 18.86
N ASP A 438 -7.61 2.31 17.98
CA ASP A 438 -7.59 2.64 16.55
C ASP A 438 -8.95 3.14 16.06
N LEU A 439 -8.95 4.34 15.50
CA LEU A 439 -10.09 4.93 14.81
C LEU A 439 -9.67 5.24 13.38
N ILE A 440 -10.38 4.67 12.40
CA ILE A 440 -10.15 4.92 10.98
C ILE A 440 -11.47 5.29 10.34
N ILE A 441 -11.52 6.46 9.71
CA ILE A 441 -12.65 6.92 8.93
C ILE A 441 -12.07 7.33 7.59
N GLU A 442 -12.32 6.50 6.58
CA GLU A 442 -11.66 6.59 5.30
C GLU A 442 -12.64 6.46 4.14
N SER A 443 -12.52 7.39 3.19
CA SER A 443 -13.31 7.39 1.96
C SER A 443 -14.82 7.39 2.22
N CYS A 444 -15.27 8.08 3.27
CA CYS A 444 -16.69 8.15 3.66
C CYS A 444 -17.39 9.42 3.17
N TYR A 445 -18.69 9.28 2.88
CA TYR A 445 -19.64 10.39 2.76
C TYR A 445 -20.37 10.59 4.09
N ILE A 446 -20.16 11.73 4.74
CA ILE A 446 -20.68 12.00 6.09
C ILE A 446 -21.56 13.24 6.03
N SER A 447 -22.87 13.04 6.26
CA SER A 447 -23.84 14.13 6.17
C SER A 447 -24.39 14.53 7.53
N MET A 448 -24.61 15.83 7.69
CA MET A 448 -25.33 16.42 8.81
C MET A 448 -26.44 17.33 8.29
N SER A 449 -27.57 17.40 8.99
CA SER A 449 -28.60 18.40 8.70
C SER A 449 -28.11 19.81 9.04
N GLU A 450 -28.86 20.82 8.64
CA GLU A 450 -28.74 22.18 9.14
C GLU A 450 -28.61 22.18 10.66
N ASN A 451 -27.68 22.98 11.15
CA ASN A 451 -27.61 23.33 12.56
C ASN A 451 -26.88 24.65 12.74
N THR A 452 -27.61 25.77 12.77
CA THR A 452 -27.01 27.11 12.88
C THR A 452 -26.81 27.58 14.34
N GLY A 453 -27.22 26.74 15.30
CA GLY A 453 -27.14 26.99 16.74
C GLY A 453 -25.81 26.54 17.37
N LYS A 454 -25.88 25.76 18.46
CA LYS A 454 -24.70 25.19 19.13
C LYS A 454 -24.06 24.14 18.23
N SER A 455 -22.73 24.12 18.15
CA SER A 455 -22.01 23.16 17.30
C SER A 455 -22.38 21.70 17.60
N LEU A 456 -22.56 20.91 16.54
CA LEU A 456 -22.57 19.45 16.62
C LEU A 456 -21.14 18.93 16.52
N ASN A 457 -20.88 17.87 17.27
CA ASN A 457 -19.59 17.23 17.36
C ASN A 457 -19.62 15.90 16.62
N PHE A 458 -18.59 15.63 15.83
CA PHE A 458 -18.40 14.31 15.26
C PHE A 458 -17.77 13.37 16.29
N LEU A 459 -16.56 13.71 16.77
CA LEU A 459 -15.89 13.01 17.87
C LEU A 459 -15.93 13.85 19.15
N ASN A 460 -16.62 13.32 20.17
CA ASN A 460 -16.70 13.96 21.49
C ASN A 460 -15.96 13.11 22.54
N LEU A 461 -14.64 13.33 22.62
CA LEU A 461 -13.68 12.56 23.41
C LEU A 461 -13.71 12.92 24.91
N TYR A 462 -13.18 12.02 25.75
CA TYR A 462 -13.08 12.14 27.21
C TYR A 462 -11.66 11.74 27.72
N THR A 463 -11.50 11.29 28.96
CA THR A 463 -10.24 11.34 29.73
C THR A 463 -9.22 10.21 29.54
N GLN A 464 -9.34 9.30 28.57
CA GLN A 464 -8.45 8.13 28.47
C GLN A 464 -7.48 8.24 27.27
N ALA A 465 -6.59 7.26 27.13
CA ALA A 465 -5.64 7.15 26.02
C ALA A 465 -6.34 6.96 24.68
N TYR A 466 -5.84 7.70 23.69
CA TYR A 466 -6.19 7.62 22.28
C TYR A 466 -4.89 7.32 21.54
N THR A 467 -4.79 6.20 20.84
CA THR A 467 -3.49 5.77 20.27
C THR A 467 -3.35 6.17 18.81
N ASN A 468 -4.40 5.98 18.01
CA ASN A 468 -4.38 6.27 16.58
C ASN A 468 -5.76 6.75 16.10
N ILE A 469 -5.81 7.95 15.53
CA ILE A 469 -7.03 8.57 14.98
C ILE A 469 -6.72 9.02 13.55
N GLU A 470 -7.32 8.33 12.58
CA GLU A 470 -7.21 8.64 11.17
C GLU A 470 -8.57 9.04 10.59
N ILE A 471 -8.65 10.26 10.07
CA ILE A 471 -9.81 10.78 9.35
C ILE A 471 -9.28 11.24 8.00
N LYS A 472 -9.38 10.38 6.99
CA LYS A 472 -8.73 10.57 5.70
C LYS A 472 -9.70 10.45 4.55
N ASN A 473 -9.52 11.28 3.53
CA ASN A 473 -10.24 11.12 2.27
C ASN A 473 -11.78 11.16 2.40
N ASN A 474 -12.33 11.87 3.39
CA ASN A 474 -13.78 11.91 3.63
C ASN A 474 -14.43 13.19 3.09
N ILE A 475 -15.72 13.10 2.75
CA ILE A 475 -16.55 14.24 2.39
C ILE A 475 -17.55 14.48 3.52
N PHE A 476 -17.38 15.58 4.27
CA PHE A 476 -18.33 16.08 5.24
C PHE A 476 -19.19 17.16 4.59
N TYR A 477 -20.52 17.04 4.65
CA TYR A 477 -21.40 18.02 4.02
C TYR A 477 -22.69 18.28 4.79
N CYS A 478 -23.19 19.51 4.68
CA CYS A 478 -24.56 19.82 5.08
C CYS A 478 -25.52 19.35 3.99
N ARG A 479 -26.50 18.51 4.35
CA ARG A 479 -27.45 17.92 3.38
C ARG A 479 -28.72 18.75 3.14
N ASP A 480 -28.86 19.86 3.84
CA ASP A 480 -29.99 20.77 3.67
C ASP A 480 -29.54 21.94 2.78
N ALA A 481 -30.43 22.40 1.90
CA ALA A 481 -30.12 23.43 0.92
C ALA A 481 -30.02 24.83 1.55
N ASP A 482 -29.21 25.70 0.94
CA ASP A 482 -29.08 27.13 1.28
C ASP A 482 -28.74 27.39 2.76
N THR A 483 -27.99 26.49 3.37
CA THR A 483 -27.70 26.53 4.82
C THR A 483 -26.38 25.84 5.15
N TYR A 484 -26.09 25.69 6.43
CA TYR A 484 -24.85 25.07 6.90
C TYR A 484 -25.06 24.33 8.23
N CYS A 485 -24.11 23.44 8.54
CA CYS A 485 -24.02 22.81 9.85
C CYS A 485 -22.90 23.46 10.67
N ASN A 486 -23.23 24.01 11.84
CA ASN A 486 -22.24 24.40 12.84
C ASN A 486 -21.59 23.15 13.42
N PHE A 487 -20.29 22.98 13.19
CA PHE A 487 -19.60 21.71 13.28
C PHE A 487 -18.24 21.79 13.99
N THR A 488 -17.94 20.74 14.77
CA THR A 488 -16.62 20.41 15.29
C THR A 488 -16.33 18.94 14.97
N LEU A 489 -15.22 18.70 14.29
CA LEU A 489 -14.76 17.36 13.95
C LEU A 489 -14.34 16.59 15.22
N MET A 490 -13.55 17.24 16.08
CA MET A 490 -13.00 16.58 17.26
C MET A 490 -12.90 17.55 18.43
N MET A 491 -13.47 17.14 19.56
CA MET A 491 -13.28 17.83 20.83
C MET A 491 -12.95 16.85 21.95
N LEU A 492 -12.27 17.37 22.96
CA LEU A 492 -11.93 16.66 24.18
C LEU A 492 -12.52 17.40 25.37
N THR A 493 -13.31 16.70 26.19
CA THR A 493 -13.92 17.32 27.36
C THR A 493 -12.88 17.61 28.45
N THR A 494 -11.98 16.66 28.69
CA THR A 494 -10.88 16.74 29.65
C THR A 494 -9.92 15.57 29.40
N GLY A 495 -8.62 15.73 29.69
CA GLY A 495 -7.57 14.75 29.39
C GLY A 495 -6.65 15.20 28.26
N ASN A 496 -5.92 14.26 27.66
CA ASN A 496 -5.02 14.45 26.52
C ASN A 496 -5.24 13.34 25.47
N VAL A 497 -4.82 13.58 24.23
CA VAL A 497 -4.76 12.57 23.16
C VAL A 497 -3.28 12.23 22.96
N ASN A 498 -2.81 11.14 23.55
CA ASN A 498 -1.37 10.82 23.59
C ASN A 498 -0.87 10.00 22.38
N GLY A 499 -1.63 9.98 21.30
CA GLY A 499 -1.41 9.11 20.14
C GLY A 499 -1.30 9.90 18.85
N ASN A 500 -1.22 9.19 17.73
CA ASN A 500 -1.12 9.81 16.41
C ASN A 500 -2.50 10.28 15.93
N VAL A 501 -2.57 11.50 15.40
CA VAL A 501 -3.78 12.02 14.75
C VAL A 501 -3.44 12.46 13.34
N SER A 502 -4.24 11.99 12.37
CA SER A 502 -4.12 12.34 10.96
C SER A 502 -5.48 12.74 10.40
N ILE A 503 -5.61 14.01 10.01
CA ILE A 503 -6.84 14.59 9.43
C ILE A 503 -6.49 15.13 8.05
N ASN A 504 -6.41 14.23 7.06
CA ASN A 504 -5.81 14.56 5.76
C ASN A 504 -6.75 14.32 4.59
N ASN A 505 -6.63 15.14 3.55
CA ASN A 505 -7.40 14.95 2.31
C ASN A 505 -8.91 14.89 2.52
N ASN A 506 -9.47 15.59 3.52
CA ASN A 506 -10.91 15.65 3.69
C ASN A 506 -11.48 16.87 2.97
N THR A 507 -12.74 16.76 2.54
CA THR A 507 -13.52 17.87 1.99
C THR A 507 -14.65 18.23 2.95
N PHE A 508 -14.78 19.51 3.27
CA PHE A 508 -15.84 20.07 4.12
C PHE A 508 -16.68 21.04 3.31
N ILE A 509 -17.95 20.71 3.06
CA ILE A 509 -18.89 21.49 2.23
C ILE A 509 -19.99 22.02 3.13
N ASN A 510 -20.06 23.34 3.33
CA ASN A 510 -21.03 23.97 4.22
C ASN A 510 -21.05 23.38 5.65
N MET A 511 -19.89 22.86 6.07
CA MET A 511 -19.59 22.44 7.44
C MET A 511 -18.75 23.54 8.06
N PHE A 512 -19.32 24.34 8.97
CA PHE A 512 -18.73 25.61 9.40
C PHE A 512 -18.61 25.69 10.92
N ASN A 513 -17.61 26.39 11.45
CA ASN A 513 -17.47 26.61 12.90
C ASN A 513 -17.90 28.04 13.31
N HIS A 514 -18.64 28.18 14.43
CA HIS A 514 -19.09 29.48 14.99
C HIS A 514 -18.81 29.66 16.48
N SER A 515 -18.81 30.91 16.96
CA SER A 515 -18.73 31.30 18.38
C SER A 515 -17.44 30.83 19.08
N ASP A 516 -16.29 31.20 18.53
CA ASP A 516 -14.95 30.80 19.02
C ASP A 516 -14.72 29.28 19.03
N ASN A 517 -15.40 28.57 18.12
CA ASN A 517 -15.27 27.12 17.95
C ASN A 517 -14.34 26.78 16.79
N TYR A 518 -13.87 25.52 16.74
CA TYR A 518 -12.86 25.05 15.77
C TYR A 518 -13.27 23.67 15.21
N TYR A 519 -12.68 23.25 14.09
CA TYR A 519 -12.83 21.87 13.63
C TYR A 519 -12.22 20.91 14.65
N VAL A 520 -11.05 21.27 15.19
CA VAL A 520 -10.37 20.51 16.24
C VAL A 520 -10.16 21.40 17.46
N LYS A 521 -10.76 21.02 18.58
CA LYS A 521 -10.61 21.72 19.87
C LYS A 521 -9.57 21.08 20.78
N VAL A 522 -9.07 19.91 20.38
CA VAL A 522 -7.98 19.24 21.09
C VAL A 522 -6.69 19.99 20.77
N PRO A 523 -5.86 20.32 21.78
CA PRO A 523 -4.55 20.89 21.53
C PRO A 523 -3.74 19.99 20.60
N PHE A 524 -3.13 20.57 19.58
CA PHE A 524 -2.33 19.84 18.60
C PHE A 524 -0.93 19.52 19.15
N GLU A 525 -0.47 18.29 18.94
CA GLU A 525 0.83 17.77 19.40
C GLU A 525 1.79 17.53 18.22
N GLU A 526 3.10 17.49 18.49
CA GLU A 526 4.11 17.12 17.49
C GLU A 526 3.81 15.72 16.91
N GLY A 527 4.00 15.55 15.59
CA GLY A 527 3.74 14.29 14.89
C GLY A 527 2.32 14.12 14.36
N TRP A 528 1.38 15.00 14.74
CA TRP A 528 0.04 15.03 14.14
C TRP A 528 0.06 15.67 12.76
N SER A 529 -1.00 15.45 11.97
CA SER A 529 -1.19 16.13 10.68
C SER A 529 -2.63 16.57 10.45
N MET A 530 -2.78 17.75 9.86
CA MET A 530 -4.05 18.22 9.29
C MET A 530 -3.74 18.96 7.99
N LYS A 531 -3.54 18.22 6.90
CA LYS A 531 -3.06 18.77 5.61
C LYS A 531 -3.91 18.33 4.43
N GLN A 532 -3.77 19.06 3.32
CA GLN A 532 -4.44 18.77 2.04
C GLN A 532 -5.96 18.72 2.16
N ASN A 533 -6.57 19.35 3.18
CA ASN A 533 -8.02 19.41 3.30
C ASN A 533 -8.58 20.54 2.43
N LEU A 534 -9.77 20.32 1.88
CA LEU A 534 -10.52 21.32 1.13
C LEU A 534 -11.72 21.76 1.96
N ILE A 535 -11.88 23.07 2.11
CA ILE A 535 -13.07 23.66 2.73
C ILE A 535 -13.76 24.50 1.67
N TRP A 536 -15.03 24.23 1.44
CA TRP A 536 -15.87 25.02 0.56
C TRP A 536 -17.10 25.52 1.32
N TYR A 537 -17.40 26.80 1.15
CA TYR A 537 -18.59 27.40 1.72
C TYR A 537 -19.19 28.49 0.83
N ASP A 538 -20.50 28.50 0.75
CA ASP A 538 -21.31 29.59 0.19
C ASP A 538 -22.35 30.11 1.20
N ASN A 539 -22.46 29.45 2.35
CA ASN A 539 -23.32 29.79 3.45
C ASN A 539 -22.52 29.87 4.78
N GLY A 540 -23.11 30.50 5.80
CA GLY A 540 -22.57 30.46 7.17
C GLY A 540 -21.43 31.43 7.48
N GLU A 541 -21.08 32.38 6.60
CA GLU A 541 -20.08 33.40 6.94
C GLU A 541 -20.53 34.27 8.13
N LYS A 542 -19.77 34.28 9.25
CA LYS A 542 -19.97 35.19 10.41
C LYS A 542 -18.65 35.54 11.10
N GLY A 543 -18.51 36.70 11.73
CA GLY A 543 -17.26 37.06 12.45
C GLY A 543 -16.11 37.38 11.50
N THR A 544 -14.87 37.35 11.97
CA THR A 544 -13.70 37.85 11.21
C THR A 544 -12.55 36.87 11.06
N VAL A 545 -12.41 35.90 11.97
CA VAL A 545 -11.33 34.91 11.95
C VAL A 545 -11.92 33.50 12.04
N ARG A 546 -11.31 32.56 11.31
CA ARG A 546 -11.55 31.13 11.38
C ARG A 546 -10.26 30.37 11.53
N ALA A 547 -10.27 29.38 12.42
CA ALA A 547 -9.16 28.47 12.58
C ALA A 547 -9.62 27.02 12.48
N LEU A 548 -8.77 26.18 11.91
CA LEU A 548 -8.98 24.73 11.88
C LEU A 548 -8.84 24.15 13.29
N ILE A 549 -7.82 24.60 14.01
CA ILE A 549 -7.45 24.12 15.34
C ILE A 549 -7.47 25.25 16.37
N GLY A 550 -7.92 24.94 17.58
CA GLY A 550 -7.96 25.89 18.68
C GLY A 550 -6.58 26.35 19.15
N SER A 551 -5.70 25.41 19.50
CA SER A 551 -4.34 25.71 19.99
C SER A 551 -3.39 24.54 19.73
N ALA A 552 -2.09 24.80 19.79
CA ALA A 552 -1.08 23.76 19.95
C ALA A 552 -0.83 23.49 21.45
N VAL A 553 -0.27 22.33 21.79
CA VAL A 553 0.28 22.08 23.12
C VAL A 553 1.47 23.01 23.36
N ALA A 554 1.59 23.50 24.59
CA ALA A 554 2.61 24.48 24.96
C ALA A 554 4.02 23.88 24.83
N ASN A 555 4.94 24.63 24.22
CA ASN A 555 6.33 24.26 23.99
C ASN A 555 6.56 23.13 22.95
N GLU A 556 5.53 22.69 22.24
CA GLU A 556 5.69 21.78 21.11
C GLU A 556 6.33 22.50 19.90
N THR A 557 7.17 21.77 19.15
CA THR A 557 7.72 22.26 17.89
C THR A 557 6.81 21.83 16.75
N ILE A 558 5.96 22.74 16.29
CA ILE A 558 4.99 22.45 15.22
C ILE A 558 5.59 22.81 13.85
N ASP A 559 5.65 21.83 12.95
CA ASP A 559 6.15 22.00 11.58
C ASP A 559 5.01 22.42 10.62
N TYR A 560 5.27 23.40 9.76
CA TYR A 560 4.30 23.82 8.74
C TYR A 560 3.98 22.72 7.74
N LYS A 561 4.89 21.76 7.50
CA LYS A 561 4.68 20.62 6.59
C LYS A 561 3.45 19.78 6.96
N ASP A 562 3.03 19.81 8.23
CA ASP A 562 1.90 19.05 8.75
C ASP A 562 0.55 19.74 8.46
N PHE A 563 0.57 20.93 7.86
CA PHE A 563 -0.58 21.76 7.51
C PHE A 563 -0.62 22.20 6.04
N ILE A 564 0.31 21.71 5.22
CA ILE A 564 0.43 22.16 3.83
C ILE A 564 -0.84 21.89 3.04
N ASN A 565 -1.10 22.75 2.07
CA ASN A 565 -2.15 22.56 1.07
C ASN A 565 -3.57 22.41 1.63
N ASN A 566 -3.84 22.85 2.87
CA ASN A 566 -5.22 23.16 3.23
C ASN A 566 -5.68 24.35 2.40
N ARG A 567 -6.84 24.23 1.76
CA ARG A 567 -7.39 25.26 0.87
C ARG A 567 -8.83 25.58 1.25
N VAL A 568 -9.16 26.85 1.14
CA VAL A 568 -10.51 27.36 1.40
C VAL A 568 -11.02 28.03 0.13
N PHE A 569 -12.24 27.70 -0.26
CA PHE A 569 -12.90 28.23 -1.45
C PHE A 569 -14.27 28.79 -1.08
N THR A 570 -14.63 29.89 -1.74
CA THR A 570 -15.98 30.45 -1.68
C THR A 570 -16.37 31.08 -3.01
N PRO A 571 -17.62 30.93 -3.47
CA PRO A 571 -18.10 31.62 -4.66
C PRO A 571 -18.29 33.13 -4.42
N ALA A 572 -18.26 33.59 -3.17
CA ALA A 572 -18.37 35.01 -2.85
C ALA A 572 -17.21 35.82 -3.47
N MET A 573 -17.53 37.00 -4.02
CA MET A 573 -16.52 37.90 -4.64
C MET A 573 -15.51 38.44 -3.63
N THR A 574 -15.93 38.56 -2.37
CA THR A 574 -15.12 39.02 -1.24
C THR A 574 -15.57 38.26 0.01
N THR A 575 -14.66 37.99 0.93
CA THR A 575 -15.00 37.48 2.26
C THR A 575 -14.36 38.35 3.33
N THR A 576 -15.02 38.46 4.48
CA THR A 576 -14.50 39.12 5.68
C THR A 576 -13.69 38.17 6.57
N LEU A 577 -13.69 36.88 6.25
CA LEU A 577 -13.04 35.85 7.04
C LEU A 577 -11.57 35.71 6.69
N THR A 578 -10.73 35.76 7.71
CA THR A 578 -9.35 35.27 7.64
C THR A 578 -9.29 33.85 8.14
N TRP A 579 -8.77 32.93 7.32
CA TRP A 579 -8.57 31.54 7.70
C TRP A 579 -7.15 31.28 8.19
N ARG A 580 -7.01 30.40 9.19
CA ARG A 580 -5.74 30.07 9.84
C ARG A 580 -5.69 28.58 10.19
N PRO A 581 -4.50 27.97 10.24
CA PRO A 581 -4.35 26.65 10.86
C PRO A 581 -4.74 26.70 12.35
N PHE A 582 -4.21 27.68 13.11
CA PHE A 582 -4.44 27.84 14.53
C PHE A 582 -5.07 29.19 14.90
N ASN A 583 -5.86 29.23 15.98
CA ASN A 583 -6.42 30.48 16.47
C ASN A 583 -5.33 31.48 16.91
N SER A 584 -4.32 31.00 17.63
CA SER A 584 -3.10 31.73 17.98
C SER A 584 -1.87 31.08 17.34
N THR A 585 -0.91 31.88 16.89
CA THR A 585 0.32 31.39 16.28
C THR A 585 1.12 30.52 17.26
N PRO A 586 1.39 29.23 16.95
CA PRO A 586 2.05 28.30 17.89
C PRO A 586 3.48 28.71 18.29
N GLY A 587 4.22 29.38 17.39
CA GLY A 587 5.59 29.80 17.64
C GLY A 587 6.05 30.87 16.66
N ALA A 588 7.16 31.55 16.97
CA ALA A 588 7.73 32.55 16.09
C ALA A 588 8.11 31.94 14.73
N GLY A 589 7.71 32.59 13.64
CA GLY A 589 8.01 32.13 12.27
C GLY A 589 7.03 31.12 11.67
N PHE A 590 6.04 30.63 12.43
CA PHE A 590 4.99 29.76 11.88
C PHE A 590 4.04 30.54 10.96
N ASN A 591 3.82 30.05 9.73
CA ASN A 591 2.85 30.64 8.81
C ASN A 591 1.41 30.29 9.22
N ASN A 592 0.80 31.17 10.00
CA ASN A 592 -0.55 30.96 10.54
C ASN A 592 -1.66 31.56 9.67
N THR A 593 -1.57 31.38 8.35
CA THR A 593 -2.56 31.89 7.39
C THR A 593 -2.92 30.80 6.37
N ILE A 594 -4.21 30.67 6.07
CA ILE A 594 -4.71 29.88 4.95
C ILE A 594 -5.35 30.84 3.96
N GLU A 595 -4.87 30.81 2.72
CA GLU A 595 -5.42 31.63 1.64
C GLU A 595 -6.82 31.14 1.26
N THR A 596 -7.74 32.10 1.09
CA THR A 596 -9.11 31.83 0.64
C THR A 596 -9.26 32.27 -0.81
N SER A 597 -9.62 31.33 -1.68
CA SER A 597 -9.91 31.58 -3.09
C SER A 597 -11.36 32.05 -3.25
N THR A 598 -11.55 33.34 -3.52
CA THR A 598 -12.85 33.99 -3.75
C THR A 598 -13.23 34.00 -5.23
N ALA A 599 -14.53 34.11 -5.53
CA ALA A 599 -15.07 34.14 -6.90
C ALA A 599 -14.67 32.92 -7.77
N THR A 600 -14.33 31.81 -7.13
CA THR A 600 -13.88 30.58 -7.80
C THR A 600 -14.46 29.36 -7.14
N THR A 601 -14.81 28.35 -7.95
CA THR A 601 -15.15 27.01 -7.48
C THR A 601 -14.04 26.02 -7.85
N PRO A 602 -13.60 25.14 -6.92
CA PRO A 602 -12.62 24.11 -7.20
C PRO A 602 -13.21 22.91 -7.96
N PHE A 603 -14.53 22.90 -8.15
CA PHE A 603 -15.27 21.79 -8.72
C PHE A 603 -15.58 22.03 -10.21
N GLU A 604 -15.61 20.95 -10.97
CA GLU A 604 -16.13 20.89 -12.34
C GLU A 604 -17.66 21.08 -12.37
N GLU A 605 -18.23 21.14 -13.57
CA GLU A 605 -19.68 21.12 -13.77
C GLU A 605 -20.29 19.84 -13.15
N GLY A 606 -21.47 19.96 -12.53
CA GLY A 606 -22.15 18.84 -11.86
C GLY A 606 -21.90 18.74 -10.35
N PHE A 607 -21.25 19.74 -9.73
CA PHE A 607 -21.20 19.89 -8.28
C PHE A 607 -22.61 19.99 -7.66
N ILE A 608 -22.87 19.17 -6.63
CA ILE A 608 -24.08 19.18 -5.82
C ILE A 608 -23.66 19.15 -4.34
N ASP A 609 -23.74 20.31 -3.69
CA ASP A 609 -23.30 20.53 -2.31
C ASP A 609 -24.06 19.68 -1.29
N ILE A 610 -25.39 19.62 -1.40
CA ILE A 610 -26.28 18.85 -0.50
C ILE A 610 -26.13 17.33 -0.62
N GLU A 611 -25.40 16.85 -1.62
CA GLU A 611 -25.04 15.44 -1.78
C GLU A 611 -23.56 15.16 -1.48
N GLY A 612 -22.76 16.22 -1.26
CA GLY A 612 -21.31 16.12 -1.23
C GLY A 612 -20.72 15.60 -2.55
N LYS A 613 -21.45 15.72 -3.66
CA LYS A 613 -21.08 15.13 -4.95
C LYS A 613 -20.31 16.16 -5.78
N TYR A 614 -19.07 15.83 -6.15
CA TYR A 614 -18.25 16.70 -6.98
C TYR A 614 -17.19 15.94 -7.76
N THR A 615 -16.62 16.61 -8.76
CA THR A 615 -15.34 16.27 -9.38
C THR A 615 -14.43 17.48 -9.25
N LEU A 616 -13.19 17.29 -8.80
CA LEU A 616 -12.22 18.38 -8.69
C LEU A 616 -11.65 18.74 -10.07
N LYS A 617 -11.47 20.03 -10.31
CA LYS A 617 -10.75 20.48 -11.51
C LYS A 617 -9.30 19.97 -11.50
N PRO A 618 -8.69 19.72 -12.67
CA PRO A 618 -7.32 19.20 -12.78
C PRO A 618 -6.29 19.97 -11.94
N GLU A 619 -6.37 21.30 -11.87
CA GLU A 619 -5.44 22.14 -11.11
C GLU A 619 -5.57 22.01 -9.58
N TYR A 620 -6.67 21.42 -9.09
CA TYR A 620 -6.93 21.18 -7.67
C TYR A 620 -6.85 19.69 -7.29
N GLN A 621 -6.34 18.83 -8.17
CA GLN A 621 -6.07 17.44 -7.82
C GLN A 621 -4.99 17.35 -6.73
N GLY A 622 -5.16 16.42 -5.78
CA GLY A 622 -4.25 16.24 -4.64
C GLY A 622 -4.58 17.06 -3.37
N ILE A 623 -5.71 17.76 -3.36
CA ILE A 623 -6.34 18.35 -2.15
C ILE A 623 -7.79 17.90 -2.06
N GLY A 624 -8.34 17.90 -0.85
CA GLY A 624 -9.68 17.37 -0.58
C GLY A 624 -9.77 15.86 -0.80
N ALA A 625 -10.97 15.33 -0.63
CA ALA A 625 -11.27 13.93 -0.81
C ALA A 625 -11.44 13.56 -2.29
N VAL A 626 -11.01 12.36 -2.65
CA VAL A 626 -11.24 11.70 -3.93
C VAL A 626 -11.82 10.33 -3.60
N ILE A 627 -13.14 10.22 -3.64
CA ILE A 627 -13.86 8.97 -3.38
C ILE A 627 -14.40 8.47 -4.71
N GLU A 628 -13.93 7.30 -5.15
CA GLU A 628 -14.39 6.60 -6.35
C GLU A 628 -15.73 5.87 -6.12
#